data_AF-H0JU88-F1
#
_entry.id   AF-H0JU88-F1
#
_cell.length_a   1.000
_cell.length_b   1.000
_cell.length_c   1.000
_cell.angle_alpha   90.00
_cell.angle_beta   90.00
_cell.angle_gamma   90.00
#
_symmetry.space_group_name_H-M   'P 1'
#
loop_
_entity.id
_entity.type
_entity.pdbx_description
1 polymer ?
#
loop_
_entity_poly.entity_id
_entity_poly.type
_entity_poly.pdbx_seq_one_letter_code
_entity_poly.pdbx_strand_id
1 'polypeptide(L)'
;MATSSTSAARRSLRPHTAPNVRENLRRERERVLARQAELETLAAPINDAAAKLAKLDAVLESRAATPRRKIEQLEKARDRRIAKIQQEYAAKIEAVKAEAESAGVHLTPEEQAQESSLLREYALAIVEFGKNASAGELAPLLGVSAREAKKIIEQAKSDLDTPDIPASPAASAPASAPGAGDTQPVTAAS
;
A
#
# COMPACT_ATOMS: atom_id res chain seq x y z
N MET A 1 -0.62 22.24 88.15
CA MET A 1 0.68 22.65 88.73
C MET A 1 1.19 23.88 87.99
N ALA A 2 1.01 25.08 88.57
CA ALA A 2 1.21 26.39 87.93
C ALA A 2 2.59 27.00 88.27
N THR A 3 3.66 26.53 87.62
CA THR A 3 5.04 26.99 87.90
C THR A 3 5.65 27.87 86.81
N SER A 4 4.99 28.04 85.66
CA SER A 4 5.52 28.82 84.52
C SER A 4 5.59 30.32 84.80
N SER A 5 4.56 30.89 85.45
CA SER A 5 4.41 32.34 85.69
C SER A 5 5.50 32.94 86.58
N THR A 6 5.80 32.31 87.72
CA THR A 6 6.84 32.80 88.66
C THR A 6 8.25 32.70 88.08
N SER A 7 8.49 31.69 87.23
CA SER A 7 9.79 31.48 86.58
C SER A 7 10.06 32.49 85.45
N ALA A 8 9.01 32.89 84.72
CA ALA A 8 9.08 33.90 83.67
C ALA A 8 9.28 35.31 84.25
N ALA A 9 8.55 35.64 85.34
CA ALA A 9 8.68 36.91 86.03
C ALA A 9 10.06 37.12 86.70
N ARG A 10 10.73 36.06 87.15
CA ARG A 10 12.12 36.14 87.66
C ARG A 10 13.19 36.28 86.55
N ARG A 11 12.89 35.90 85.31
CA ARG A 11 13.81 36.05 84.17
C ARG A 11 13.82 37.47 83.62
N SER A 12 12.68 38.17 83.63
CA SER A 12 12.55 39.56 83.20
C SER A 12 13.16 40.59 84.16
N LEU A 13 13.41 40.20 85.42
CA LEU A 13 14.10 41.02 86.43
C LEU A 13 15.63 40.89 86.43
N ARG A 14 16.22 40.00 85.61
CA ARG A 14 17.69 39.87 85.54
C ARG A 14 18.26 41.04 84.73
N PRO A 15 19.32 41.71 85.22
CA PRO A 15 19.95 42.78 84.46
C PRO A 15 20.45 42.24 83.12
N HIS A 16 20.18 42.99 82.03
CA HIS A 16 20.63 42.68 80.67
C HIS A 16 22.14 42.91 80.54
N THR A 17 22.93 42.04 81.15
CA THR A 17 24.37 42.02 81.02
C THR A 17 24.76 41.21 79.78
N ALA A 18 25.91 41.54 79.17
CA ALA A 18 26.44 40.82 78.01
C ALA A 18 26.43 39.27 78.14
N PRO A 19 26.77 38.65 79.30
CA PRO A 19 26.67 37.19 79.47
C PRO A 19 25.22 36.68 79.47
N ASN A 20 24.27 37.38 80.09
CA ASN A 20 22.86 36.98 80.13
C ASN A 20 22.20 37.00 78.74
N VAL A 21 22.55 37.97 77.90
CA VAL A 21 22.07 38.05 76.51
C VAL A 21 22.63 36.90 75.68
N ARG A 22 23.93 36.59 75.81
CA ARG A 22 24.56 35.46 75.11
C ARG A 22 23.94 34.11 75.50
N GLU A 23 23.65 33.90 76.79
CA GLU A 23 22.97 32.69 77.25
C GLU A 23 21.54 32.59 76.72
N ASN A 24 20.78 33.69 76.70
CA ASN A 24 19.42 33.68 76.16
C ASN A 24 19.42 33.38 74.66
N LEU A 25 20.32 34.00 73.90
CA LEU A 25 20.49 33.71 72.47
C LEU A 25 20.90 32.25 72.24
N ARG A 26 21.76 31.68 73.08
CA ARG A 26 22.11 30.25 73.00
C ARG A 26 20.89 29.36 73.24
N ARG A 27 20.09 29.62 74.27
CA ARG A 27 18.86 28.86 74.57
C ARG A 27 17.81 29.01 73.47
N GLU A 28 17.70 30.19 72.87
CA GLU A 28 16.79 30.41 71.74
C GLU A 28 17.24 29.63 70.50
N ARG A 29 18.54 29.64 70.19
CA ARG A 29 19.11 28.80 69.12
C ARG A 29 18.85 27.32 69.36
N GLU A 30 19.08 26.84 70.58
CA GLU A 30 18.80 25.44 70.96
C GLU A 30 17.31 25.09 70.79
N ARG A 31 16.38 25.99 71.12
CA ARG A 31 14.94 25.78 70.89
C ARG A 31 14.57 25.75 69.41
N VAL A 32 15.18 26.60 68.58
CA VAL A 32 14.95 26.61 67.14
C VAL A 32 15.46 25.31 66.52
N LEU A 33 16.66 24.85 66.89
CA LEU A 33 17.21 23.58 66.44
C LEU A 33 16.35 22.40 66.89
N ALA A 34 15.85 22.40 68.12
CA ALA A 34 14.94 21.36 68.60
C ALA A 34 13.63 21.32 67.79
N ARG A 35 13.04 22.48 67.49
CA ARG A 35 11.85 22.57 66.63
C ARG A 35 12.14 22.12 65.19
N GLN A 36 13.31 22.44 64.66
CA GLN A 36 13.73 21.96 63.34
C GLN A 36 13.85 20.44 63.33
N ALA A 37 14.48 19.84 64.34
CA ALA A 37 14.57 18.39 64.47
C ALA A 37 13.18 17.74 64.61
N GLU A 38 12.27 18.32 65.40
CA GLU A 38 10.88 17.86 65.49
C GLU A 38 10.17 17.93 64.12
N LEU A 39 10.31 19.02 63.38
CA LEU A 39 9.75 19.16 62.04
C LEU A 39 10.34 18.15 61.05
N GLU A 40 11.65 17.90 61.11
CA GLU A 40 12.31 16.88 60.29
C GLU A 40 11.78 15.48 60.60
N THR A 41 11.57 15.14 61.88
CA THR A 41 10.99 13.85 62.25
C THR A 41 9.55 13.69 61.78
N LEU A 42 8.76 14.77 61.80
CA LEU A 42 7.38 14.76 61.28
C LEU A 42 7.34 14.72 59.75
N ALA A 43 8.32 15.32 59.08
CA ALA A 43 8.44 15.34 57.62
C ALA A 43 9.06 14.04 57.05
N ALA A 44 9.85 13.30 57.84
CA ALA A 44 10.49 12.05 57.44
C ALA A 44 9.52 11.05 56.74
N PRO A 45 8.34 10.71 57.29
CA PRO A 45 7.41 9.80 56.61
C PRO A 45 6.88 10.35 55.28
N ILE A 46 6.74 11.68 55.14
CA ILE A 46 6.31 12.32 53.90
C ILE A 46 7.42 12.22 52.85
N ASN A 47 8.67 12.49 53.25
CA ASN A 47 9.83 12.37 52.37
C ASN A 47 10.04 10.91 51.92
N ASP A 48 9.86 9.94 52.82
CA ASP A 48 9.91 8.52 52.50
C ASP A 48 8.81 8.12 51.51
N ALA A 49 7.59 8.62 51.70
CA ALA A 49 6.50 8.40 50.76
C ALA A 49 6.78 9.02 49.39
N ALA A 50 7.29 10.26 49.36
CA ALA A 50 7.69 10.93 48.11
C ALA A 50 8.80 10.17 47.37
N ALA A 51 9.80 9.66 48.10
CA ALA A 51 10.86 8.84 47.52
C ALA A 51 10.33 7.51 46.96
N LYS A 52 9.34 6.90 47.62
CA LYS A 52 8.67 5.69 47.11
C LYS A 52 7.84 5.98 45.87
N LEU A 53 7.10 7.10 45.84
CA LEU A 53 6.32 7.53 44.67
C LEU A 53 7.23 7.79 43.46
N ALA A 54 8.32 8.55 43.65
CA ALA A 54 9.28 8.81 42.57
C ALA A 54 9.88 7.51 41.98
N LYS A 55 10.12 6.50 42.83
CA LYS A 55 10.55 5.17 42.37
C LYS A 55 9.46 4.45 41.57
N LEU A 56 8.21 4.53 42.00
CA LEU A 56 7.09 3.94 41.26
C LEU A 56 6.92 4.60 39.89
N ASP A 57 7.01 5.92 39.82
CA ASP A 57 6.91 6.65 38.56
C ASP A 57 8.02 6.24 37.58
N ALA A 58 9.27 6.16 38.05
CA ALA A 58 10.38 5.66 37.22
C ALA A 58 10.18 4.21 36.73
N VAL A 59 9.59 3.34 37.57
CA VAL A 59 9.26 1.96 37.17
C VAL A 59 8.12 1.95 36.14
N LEU A 60 7.11 2.81 36.30
CA LEU A 60 6.01 2.91 35.34
C LEU A 60 6.49 3.42 33.98
N GLU A 61 7.32 4.47 33.97
CA GLU A 61 7.89 5.02 32.75
C GLU A 61 8.77 4.00 32.02
N SER A 62 9.66 3.30 32.73
CA SER A 62 10.51 2.27 32.14
C SER A 62 9.72 1.06 31.62
N ARG A 63 8.67 0.64 32.34
CA ARG A 63 7.76 -0.42 31.89
C ARG A 63 6.95 -0.01 30.67
N ALA A 64 6.56 1.26 30.54
CA ALA A 64 5.80 1.75 29.40
C ALA A 64 6.68 2.01 28.16
N ALA A 65 7.94 2.39 28.34
CA ALA A 65 8.83 2.76 27.24
C ALA A 65 9.16 1.59 26.30
N THR A 66 9.47 0.42 26.86
CA THR A 66 9.85 -0.78 26.09
C THR A 66 8.74 -1.27 25.15
N PRO A 67 7.49 -1.51 25.61
CA PRO A 67 6.40 -1.93 24.73
C PRO A 67 6.05 -0.85 23.70
N ARG A 68 6.09 0.44 24.04
CA ARG A 68 5.87 1.52 23.07
C ARG A 68 6.86 1.47 21.91
N ARG A 69 8.16 1.36 22.21
CA ARG A 69 9.20 1.19 21.18
C ARG A 69 8.98 -0.07 20.34
N LYS A 70 8.51 -1.16 20.96
CA LYS A 70 8.22 -2.39 20.24
C LYS A 70 7.02 -2.23 19.28
N ILE A 71 5.97 -1.55 19.72
CA ILE A 71 4.80 -1.22 18.90
C ILE A 71 5.24 -0.38 17.70
N GLU A 72 5.98 0.69 17.92
CA GLU A 72 6.49 1.55 16.84
C GLU A 72 7.36 0.79 15.82
N GLN A 73 8.19 -0.16 16.29
CA GLN A 73 8.98 -1.01 15.41
C GLN A 73 8.11 -1.94 14.56
N LEU A 74 7.08 -2.53 15.16
CA LEU A 74 6.15 -3.42 14.45
C LEU A 74 5.30 -2.66 13.44
N GLU A 75 4.84 -1.45 13.77
CA GLU A 75 4.13 -0.57 12.86
C GLU A 75 5.00 -0.20 11.65
N LYS A 76 6.23 0.26 11.89
CA LYS A 76 7.18 0.56 10.80
C LYS A 76 7.45 -0.66 9.93
N ALA A 77 7.58 -1.85 10.52
CA ALA A 77 7.80 -3.08 9.78
C ALA A 77 6.58 -3.48 8.94
N ARG A 78 5.37 -3.36 9.51
CA ARG A 78 4.09 -3.57 8.82
C ARG A 78 3.98 -2.63 7.62
N ASP A 79 4.17 -1.33 7.84
CA ASP A 79 3.98 -0.31 6.81
C ASP A 79 4.97 -0.47 5.66
N ARG A 80 6.22 -0.85 5.95
CA ARG A 80 7.20 -1.21 4.92
C ARG A 80 6.77 -2.42 4.09
N ARG A 81 6.21 -3.45 4.73
CA ARG A 81 5.70 -4.65 4.01
C ARG A 81 4.52 -4.29 3.14
N ILE A 82 3.58 -3.49 3.64
CA ILE A 82 2.42 -3.02 2.87
C ILE A 82 2.89 -2.20 1.66
N ALA A 83 3.82 -1.26 1.85
CA ALA A 83 4.36 -0.46 0.76
C ALA A 83 5.04 -1.33 -0.32
N LYS A 84 5.82 -2.34 0.10
CA LYS A 84 6.46 -3.27 -0.83
C LYS A 84 5.43 -4.08 -1.63
N ILE A 85 4.41 -4.60 -0.96
CA ILE A 85 3.31 -5.32 -1.60
C ILE A 85 2.60 -4.41 -2.61
N GLN A 86 2.25 -3.18 -2.20
CA GLN A 86 1.60 -2.21 -3.09
C GLN A 86 2.44 -1.92 -4.33
N GLN A 87 3.75 -1.73 -4.18
CA GLN A 87 4.66 -1.53 -5.31
C GLN A 87 4.74 -2.77 -6.22
N GLU A 88 4.86 -3.98 -5.65
CA GLU A 88 4.89 -5.23 -6.42
C GLU A 88 3.58 -5.44 -7.20
N TYR A 89 2.42 -5.16 -6.61
CA TYR A 89 1.14 -5.27 -7.29
C TYR A 89 0.91 -4.15 -8.32
N ALA A 90 1.33 -2.92 -8.03
CA ALA A 90 1.28 -1.82 -9.00
C ALA A 90 2.10 -2.17 -10.25
N ALA A 91 3.34 -2.66 -10.06
CA ALA A 91 4.21 -3.09 -11.16
C ALA A 91 3.60 -4.26 -11.94
N LYS A 92 2.97 -5.24 -11.27
CA LYS A 92 2.27 -6.34 -11.95
C LYS A 92 1.08 -5.85 -12.76
N ILE A 93 0.30 -4.91 -12.22
CA ILE A 93 -0.85 -4.32 -12.94
C ILE A 93 -0.35 -3.57 -14.17
N GLU A 94 0.72 -2.78 -14.06
CA GLU A 94 1.33 -2.09 -15.20
C GLU A 94 1.87 -3.06 -16.24
N ALA A 95 2.55 -4.13 -15.82
CA ALA A 95 3.03 -5.17 -16.73
C ALA A 95 1.88 -5.87 -17.48
N VAL A 96 0.81 -6.25 -16.78
CA VAL A 96 -0.37 -6.87 -17.39
C VAL A 96 -1.09 -5.89 -18.33
N LYS A 97 -1.14 -4.60 -18.00
CA LYS A 97 -1.69 -3.58 -18.91
C LYS A 97 -0.85 -3.44 -20.18
N ALA A 98 0.47 -3.34 -20.05
CA ALA A 98 1.36 -3.28 -21.20
C ALA A 98 1.28 -4.55 -22.05
N GLU A 99 1.18 -5.72 -21.42
CA GLU A 99 0.98 -6.99 -22.11
C GLU A 99 -0.37 -7.01 -22.83
N ALA A 100 -1.45 -6.61 -22.18
CA ALA A 100 -2.78 -6.54 -22.77
C ALA A 100 -2.90 -5.49 -23.88
N GLU A 101 -2.16 -4.38 -23.80
CA GLU A 101 -2.05 -3.40 -24.90
C GLU A 101 -1.23 -3.97 -26.06
N SER A 102 -0.15 -4.72 -25.78
CA SER A 102 0.66 -5.36 -26.82
C SER A 102 -0.03 -6.56 -27.49
N ALA A 103 -0.82 -7.31 -26.73
CA ALA A 103 -1.64 -8.42 -27.20
C ALA A 103 -3.03 -7.95 -27.67
N GLY A 104 -3.35 -6.69 -27.44
CA GLY A 104 -4.64 -6.08 -27.71
C GLY A 104 -4.79 -5.71 -29.18
N VAL A 105 -5.55 -6.53 -29.91
CA VAL A 105 -6.31 -6.14 -31.10
C VAL A 105 -5.48 -5.66 -32.30
N HIS A 106 -4.31 -6.24 -32.50
CA HIS A 106 -3.70 -6.22 -33.81
C HIS A 106 -3.61 -7.65 -34.28
N LEU A 107 -4.42 -7.99 -35.29
CA LEU A 107 -4.16 -9.14 -36.17
C LEU A 107 -2.67 -9.12 -36.49
N THR A 108 -2.01 -10.27 -36.41
CA THR A 108 -0.63 -10.37 -36.88
C THR A 108 -0.56 -9.84 -38.31
N PRO A 109 0.58 -9.29 -38.77
CA PRO A 109 0.67 -8.75 -40.14
C PRO A 109 0.28 -9.79 -41.21
N GLU A 110 0.50 -11.08 -40.93
CA GLU A 110 0.04 -12.19 -41.78
C GLU A 110 -1.48 -12.35 -41.75
N GLU A 111 -2.12 -12.32 -40.58
CA GLU A 111 -3.58 -12.37 -40.46
C GLU A 111 -4.25 -11.12 -41.04
N GLN A 112 -3.63 -9.92 -40.93
CA GLN A 112 -4.11 -8.70 -41.59
C GLN A 112 -4.05 -8.83 -43.12
N ALA A 113 -2.95 -9.40 -43.64
CA ALA A 113 -2.82 -9.65 -45.06
C ALA A 113 -3.88 -10.65 -45.54
N GLN A 114 -4.11 -11.74 -44.79
CA GLN A 114 -5.14 -12.74 -45.10
C GLN A 114 -6.56 -12.15 -45.03
N GLU A 115 -6.87 -11.36 -44.01
CA GLU A 115 -8.15 -10.66 -43.92
C GLU A 115 -8.34 -9.72 -45.11
N SER A 116 -7.31 -8.93 -45.44
CA SER A 116 -7.38 -8.02 -46.59
C SER A 116 -7.56 -8.76 -47.93
N SER A 117 -6.93 -9.93 -48.10
CA SER A 117 -7.13 -10.76 -49.30
C SER A 117 -8.54 -11.36 -49.34
N LEU A 118 -9.05 -11.86 -48.20
CA LEU A 118 -10.41 -12.41 -48.12
C LEU A 118 -11.47 -11.34 -48.39
N LEU A 119 -11.29 -10.12 -47.86
CA LEU A 119 -12.19 -9.01 -48.13
C LEU A 119 -12.18 -8.61 -49.61
N ARG A 120 -11.02 -8.64 -50.26
CA ARG A 120 -10.91 -8.42 -51.72
C ARG A 120 -11.56 -9.53 -52.53
N GLU A 121 -11.34 -10.79 -52.19
CA GLU A 121 -11.97 -11.94 -52.84
C GLU A 121 -13.49 -11.87 -52.70
N TYR A 122 -13.98 -11.48 -51.52
CA TYR A 122 -15.40 -11.28 -51.27
C TYR A 122 -15.97 -10.12 -52.10
N ALA A 123 -15.26 -8.99 -52.18
CA ALA A 123 -15.65 -7.86 -53.03
C ALA A 123 -15.68 -8.26 -54.52
N LEU A 124 -14.68 -9.02 -55.00
CA LEU A 124 -14.66 -9.57 -56.36
C LEU A 124 -15.87 -10.47 -56.62
N ALA A 125 -16.17 -11.39 -55.71
CA ALA A 125 -17.32 -12.29 -55.83
C ALA A 125 -18.65 -11.52 -55.89
N ILE A 126 -18.82 -10.47 -55.07
CA ILE A 126 -20.00 -9.59 -55.11
C ILE A 126 -20.12 -8.88 -56.46
N VAL A 127 -19.01 -8.36 -56.98
CA VAL A 127 -18.99 -7.63 -58.26
C VAL A 127 -19.25 -8.58 -59.43
N GLU A 128 -18.66 -9.78 -59.44
CA GLU A 128 -18.93 -10.81 -60.43
C GLU A 128 -20.37 -11.30 -60.38
N PHE A 129 -20.92 -11.52 -59.19
CA PHE A 129 -22.33 -11.85 -59.03
C PHE A 129 -23.20 -10.72 -59.57
N GLY A 130 -22.91 -9.46 -59.27
CA GLY A 130 -23.65 -8.30 -59.79
C GLY A 130 -23.54 -8.08 -61.30
N LYS A 131 -22.57 -8.70 -61.99
CA LYS A 131 -22.48 -8.73 -63.46
C LYS A 131 -23.39 -9.81 -64.07
N ASN A 132 -23.56 -10.94 -63.38
CA ASN A 132 -24.24 -12.12 -63.88
C ASN A 132 -25.69 -12.27 -63.36
N ALA A 133 -26.02 -11.58 -62.27
CA ALA A 133 -27.28 -11.68 -61.54
C ALA A 133 -27.71 -10.31 -60.98
N SER A 134 -28.99 -10.17 -60.67
CA SER A 134 -29.55 -8.89 -60.20
C SER A 134 -29.35 -8.69 -58.69
N ALA A 135 -29.36 -7.43 -58.23
CA ALA A 135 -29.30 -7.11 -56.81
C ALA A 135 -30.46 -7.73 -55.99
N GLY A 136 -31.57 -8.10 -56.64
CA GLY A 136 -32.68 -8.82 -56.00
C GLY A 136 -32.36 -10.29 -55.70
N GLU A 137 -31.41 -10.88 -56.41
CA GLU A 137 -30.94 -12.27 -56.20
C GLU A 137 -29.77 -12.32 -55.21
N LEU A 138 -28.97 -11.23 -55.14
CA LEU A 138 -27.90 -11.07 -54.15
C LEU A 138 -28.45 -10.78 -52.74
N ALA A 139 -29.57 -10.05 -52.65
CA ALA A 139 -30.24 -9.69 -51.41
C ALA A 139 -30.54 -10.89 -50.47
N PRO A 140 -31.21 -11.97 -50.91
CA PRO A 140 -31.47 -13.13 -50.05
C PRO A 140 -30.21 -13.93 -49.68
N LEU A 141 -29.16 -13.94 -50.53
CA LEU A 141 -27.90 -14.61 -50.24
C LEU A 141 -27.12 -13.93 -49.11
N LEU A 142 -27.23 -12.60 -49.02
CA LEU A 142 -26.59 -11.79 -48.00
C LEU A 142 -27.51 -11.46 -46.81
N GLY A 143 -28.78 -11.88 -46.86
CA GLY A 143 -29.77 -11.59 -45.82
C GLY A 143 -30.15 -10.11 -45.68
N VAL A 144 -29.99 -9.33 -46.74
CA VAL A 144 -30.22 -7.86 -46.77
C VAL A 144 -31.29 -7.47 -47.78
N SER A 145 -31.78 -6.23 -47.71
CA SER A 145 -32.76 -5.73 -48.67
C SER A 145 -32.14 -5.50 -50.06
N ALA A 146 -32.95 -5.52 -51.12
CA ALA A 146 -32.49 -5.24 -52.49
C ALA A 146 -31.87 -3.83 -52.66
N ARG A 147 -32.23 -2.88 -51.80
CA ARG A 147 -31.62 -1.53 -51.78
C ARG A 147 -30.23 -1.56 -51.15
N GLU A 148 -30.05 -2.32 -50.08
CA GLU A 148 -28.74 -2.51 -49.42
C GLU A 148 -27.81 -3.35 -50.29
N ALA A 149 -28.31 -4.39 -50.94
CA ALA A 149 -27.56 -5.18 -51.92
C ALA A 149 -26.96 -4.31 -53.04
N LYS A 150 -27.71 -3.33 -53.56
CA LYS A 150 -27.18 -2.36 -54.54
C LYS A 150 -26.03 -1.52 -53.96
N LYS A 151 -26.19 -1.03 -52.74
CA LYS A 151 -25.14 -0.26 -52.05
C LYS A 151 -23.89 -1.10 -51.79
N ILE A 152 -24.07 -2.38 -51.42
CA ILE A 152 -22.96 -3.31 -51.19
C ILE A 152 -22.21 -3.59 -52.50
N ILE A 153 -22.91 -3.72 -53.63
CA ILE A 153 -22.27 -3.85 -54.95
C ILE A 153 -21.48 -2.59 -55.33
N GLU A 154 -22.00 -1.40 -55.03
CA GLU A 154 -21.28 -0.14 -55.25
C GLU A 154 -20.06 -0.01 -54.33
N GLN A 155 -20.20 -0.37 -53.07
CA GLN A 155 -19.09 -0.38 -52.09
C GLN A 155 -18.01 -1.38 -52.48
N ALA A 156 -18.38 -2.60 -52.89
CA ALA A 156 -17.44 -3.60 -53.35
C ALA A 156 -16.66 -3.16 -54.60
N LYS A 157 -17.25 -2.34 -55.48
CA LYS A 157 -16.52 -1.72 -56.60
C LYS A 157 -15.51 -0.69 -56.11
N SER A 158 -15.91 0.19 -55.19
CA SER A 158 -14.98 1.18 -54.64
C SER A 158 -13.81 0.56 -53.85
N ASP A 159 -14.07 -0.53 -53.14
CA ASP A 159 -13.05 -1.23 -52.33
C ASP A 159 -12.00 -1.93 -53.21
N LEU A 160 -12.38 -2.31 -54.44
CA LEU A 160 -11.45 -2.85 -55.45
C LEU A 160 -10.65 -1.77 -56.19
N ASP A 161 -11.18 -0.54 -56.25
CA ASP A 161 -10.51 0.60 -56.89
C ASP A 161 -9.47 1.26 -55.97
N THR A 162 -9.47 0.98 -54.66
CA THR A 162 -8.45 1.48 -53.71
C THR A 162 -7.11 0.73 -53.84
N PRO A 163 -5.99 1.42 -54.19
CA PRO A 163 -4.76 0.78 -54.64
C PRO A 163 -3.72 0.57 -53.53
N ASP A 164 -4.11 0.12 -52.34
CA ASP A 164 -3.12 -0.18 -51.28
C ASP A 164 -2.86 -1.68 -51.15
N ILE A 165 -1.69 -2.12 -51.62
CA ILE A 165 -0.95 -3.37 -51.32
C ILE A 165 -1.08 -4.50 -52.39
N PRO A 166 0.05 -5.03 -52.92
CA PRO A 166 0.17 -5.63 -54.25
C PRO A 166 -0.51 -6.98 -54.43
N ALA A 167 -0.84 -7.27 -55.69
CA ALA A 167 -1.27 -8.58 -56.18
C ALA A 167 -0.27 -9.67 -55.77
N SER A 168 -0.73 -10.63 -54.98
CA SER A 168 0.03 -11.82 -54.62
C SER A 168 0.14 -12.75 -55.84
N PRO A 169 1.33 -13.33 -56.13
CA PRO A 169 1.51 -14.29 -57.20
C PRO A 169 0.98 -15.69 -56.79
N ALA A 170 0.68 -16.47 -57.82
CA ALA A 170 -0.05 -17.73 -57.79
C ALA A 170 0.54 -18.84 -56.88
N ALA A 171 -0.40 -19.54 -56.23
CA ALA A 171 -0.49 -20.98 -56.00
C ALA A 171 0.81 -21.81 -55.96
N SER A 172 1.17 -22.27 -54.76
CA SER A 172 1.96 -23.49 -54.57
C SER A 172 1.04 -24.62 -54.08
N ALA A 173 1.05 -25.73 -54.82
CA ALA A 173 0.23 -26.92 -54.65
C ALA A 173 0.43 -27.65 -53.30
N PRO A 174 -0.54 -28.48 -52.84
CA PRO A 174 -0.47 -29.16 -51.55
C PRO A 174 0.49 -30.36 -51.61
N ALA A 175 1.36 -30.47 -50.61
CA ALA A 175 2.15 -31.69 -50.39
C ALA A 175 1.35 -32.64 -49.49
N SER A 176 1.07 -33.82 -50.06
CA SER A 176 0.38 -34.96 -49.47
C SER A 176 1.06 -35.48 -48.20
N ALA A 177 0.27 -35.75 -47.15
CA ALA A 177 0.57 -36.83 -46.20
C ALA A 177 0.19 -38.17 -46.86
N PRO A 178 0.90 -39.28 -46.60
CA PRO A 178 0.54 -40.15 -45.46
C PRO A 178 1.70 -40.99 -44.89
N GLY A 179 1.49 -41.62 -43.72
CA GLY A 179 2.24 -42.82 -43.35
C GLY A 179 2.43 -43.05 -41.86
N ALA A 180 1.66 -43.99 -41.31
CA ALA A 180 1.67 -44.42 -39.93
C ALA A 180 2.87 -45.33 -39.58
N GLY A 181 3.26 -45.27 -38.30
CA GLY A 181 3.76 -46.40 -37.50
C GLY A 181 5.22 -46.80 -37.70
N ASP A 182 6.06 -46.64 -36.67
CA ASP A 182 6.52 -47.83 -35.96
C ASP A 182 7.08 -47.57 -34.55
N THR A 183 6.76 -48.52 -33.69
CA THR A 183 7.26 -48.94 -32.36
C THR A 183 8.78 -48.70 -32.11
N GLN A 184 9.39 -48.56 -30.92
CA GLN A 184 9.20 -48.93 -29.49
C GLN A 184 10.49 -48.39 -28.73
N PRO A 185 10.93 -48.82 -27.52
CA PRO A 185 10.32 -48.87 -26.17
C PRO A 185 11.20 -48.25 -25.02
N VAL A 186 10.54 -48.02 -23.86
CA VAL A 186 10.96 -48.21 -22.43
C VAL A 186 12.29 -47.61 -21.89
N THR A 187 12.19 -46.81 -20.81
CA THR A 187 12.83 -47.12 -19.50
C THR A 187 12.31 -46.24 -18.36
N ALA A 188 11.97 -46.89 -17.26
CA ALA A 188 11.57 -46.31 -15.97
C ALA A 188 12.81 -46.11 -15.08
N ALA A 189 12.78 -45.07 -14.25
CA ALA A 189 13.53 -44.92 -13.00
C ALA A 189 13.04 -43.63 -12.33
N SER A 190 12.88 -43.47 -11.02
CA SER A 190 12.79 -44.31 -9.83
C SER A 190 12.23 -43.38 -8.73
#